data_AF-A0ABD3XTT1-F1
#
_entry.id   AF-A0ABD3XTT1-F1
#
_cell.length_a   1.000
_cell.length_b   1.000
_cell.length_c   1.000
_cell.angle_alpha   90.00
_cell.angle_beta   90.00
_cell.angle_gamma   90.00
#
_symmetry.space_group_name_H-M   'P 1'
#
loop_
_entity.id
_entity.type
_entity.pdbx_description
1 polymer ?
#
loop_
_entity_poly.entity_id
_entity_poly.type
_entity_poly.pdbx_seq_one_letter_code
_entity_poly.pdbx_strand_id
1 'polypeptide(L)'
;MNDTNNNNMKPIKVRIGTMTFIGTKRGSKTKSLLLSRIKADYGPEELNHVIRRHAYNRGVQVTNIKILKKWFNMKGDTYTVRVTVPEKLFTKTLQQGFGPEFVLAREWYER
;
A
#
# COMPACT_ATOMS: atom_id res chain seq x y z
N MET A 1 -23.40 6.26 -11.42
CA MET A 1 -23.44 6.13 -9.94
C MET A 1 -22.37 7.06 -9.40
N ASN A 2 -22.81 8.11 -8.69
CA ASN A 2 -21.93 9.15 -8.13
C ASN A 2 -21.45 8.71 -6.75
N ASP A 3 -20.18 8.33 -6.63
CA ASP A 3 -19.53 8.19 -5.34
C ASP A 3 -19.03 9.56 -4.87
N THR A 4 -19.96 10.31 -4.27
CA THR A 4 -19.63 11.52 -3.51
C THR A 4 -18.84 11.09 -2.26
N ASN A 5 -17.51 11.08 -2.38
CA ASN A 5 -16.58 10.90 -1.26
C ASN A 5 -16.76 12.04 -0.25
N ASN A 6 -17.72 11.89 0.65
CA ASN A 6 -17.97 12.77 1.78
C ASN A 6 -16.86 12.58 2.83
N ASN A 7 -15.69 13.18 2.57
CA ASN A 7 -14.64 13.39 3.56
C ASN A 7 -15.08 14.49 4.54
N ASN A 8 -16.07 14.16 5.38
CA ASN A 8 -16.55 15.01 6.45
C ASN A 8 -15.58 14.93 7.65
N MET A 9 -14.34 15.36 7.45
CA MET A 9 -13.31 15.40 8.49
C MET A 9 -13.57 16.59 9.41
N LYS A 10 -14.22 16.32 10.55
CA LYS A 10 -14.46 17.35 11.58
C LYS A 10 -13.13 17.77 12.22
N PRO A 11 -12.80 19.07 12.23
CA PRO A 11 -11.63 19.59 12.95
C PRO A 11 -11.82 19.41 14.45
N ILE A 12 -10.78 18.94 15.15
CA ILE A 12 -10.74 18.93 16.61
C ILE A 12 -10.13 20.25 17.05
N LYS A 13 -10.89 21.04 17.82
CA LYS A 13 -10.39 22.28 18.43
C LYS A 13 -10.01 21.99 19.86
N VAL A 14 -8.73 22.17 20.19
CA VAL A 14 -8.24 22.13 21.56
C VAL A 14 -7.84 23.56 21.94
N ARG A 15 -8.37 24.07 23.06
CA ARG A 15 -8.01 25.38 23.61
C ARG A 15 -7.05 25.18 24.79
N ILE A 16 -5.90 25.84 24.73
CA ILE A 16 -4.97 25.96 25.85
C ILE A 16 -4.68 27.45 25.99
N GLY A 17 -5.18 28.08 27.05
CA GLY A 17 -5.14 29.54 27.21
C GLY A 17 -5.94 30.28 26.13
N THR A 18 -5.38 31.35 25.58
CA THR A 18 -5.99 32.17 24.49
C THR A 18 -5.79 31.56 23.09
N MET A 19 -4.98 30.51 22.95
CA MET A 19 -4.67 29.89 21.66
C MET A 19 -5.64 28.73 21.36
N THR A 20 -6.22 28.74 20.16
CA THR A 20 -7.05 27.64 19.65
C THR A 20 -6.24 26.84 18.63
N PHE A 21 -5.94 25.58 18.96
CA PHE A 21 -5.27 24.66 18.04
C PHE A 21 -6.33 23.87 17.27
N ILE A 22 -6.32 23.99 15.95
CA ILE A 22 -7.14 23.17 15.06
C ILE A 22 -6.30 21.96 14.64
N GLY A 23 -6.49 20.84 15.32
CA GLY A 23 -5.95 19.56 14.88
C GLY A 23 -6.85 18.98 13.79
N THR A 24 -6.32 18.82 12.57
CA THR A 24 -6.94 17.90 11.61
C THR A 24 -6.63 16.49 12.07
N LYS A 25 -7.64 15.62 12.22
CA LYS A 25 -7.38 14.19 12.45
C LYS A 25 -6.47 13.73 11.31
N ARG A 26 -5.26 13.25 11.63
CA ARG A 26 -4.35 12.67 10.64
C ARG A 26 -5.14 11.59 9.91
N GLY A 27 -5.31 11.72 8.59
CA GLY A 27 -6.05 10.75 7.78
C GLY A 27 -5.52 9.34 8.03
N SER A 28 -6.38 8.32 7.84
CA SER A 28 -6.08 6.92 8.11
C SER A 28 -4.64 6.57 7.75
N LYS A 29 -3.85 6.19 8.76
CA LYS A 29 -2.44 5.81 8.58
C LYS A 29 -2.34 4.65 7.59
N THR A 30 -1.35 4.72 6.72
CA THR A 30 -1.06 3.67 5.74
C THR A 30 0.35 3.17 5.94
N LYS A 31 0.58 1.91 5.63
CA LYS A 31 1.92 1.32 5.59
C LYS A 31 2.22 0.87 4.19
N SER A 32 3.49 0.96 3.80
CA SER A 32 3.95 0.54 2.49
C SER A 32 4.87 -0.65 2.59
N LEU A 33 4.70 -1.60 1.70
CA LEU A 33 5.57 -2.75 1.52
C LEU A 33 6.37 -2.63 0.24
N LEU A 34 7.63 -2.98 0.30
CA LEU A 34 8.48 -3.15 -0.86
C LEU A 34 8.55 -4.63 -1.27
N LEU A 35 7.97 -4.92 -2.42
CA LEU A 35 8.07 -6.20 -3.11
C LEU A 35 9.14 -6.09 -4.20
N SER A 36 10.02 -7.07 -4.30
CA SER A 36 11.16 -7.08 -5.22
C SER A 36 11.28 -8.40 -5.95
N ARG A 37 11.94 -8.37 -7.11
CA ARG A 37 12.14 -9.54 -7.99
C ARG A 37 10.83 -10.18 -8.44
N ILE A 38 9.79 -9.39 -8.62
CA ILE A 38 8.52 -9.87 -9.17
C ILE A 38 8.72 -10.08 -10.66
N LYS A 39 8.49 -11.29 -11.15
CA LYS A 39 8.39 -11.54 -12.60
C LYS A 39 6.98 -11.22 -13.08
N ALA A 40 6.87 -10.52 -14.20
CA ALA A 40 5.61 -10.38 -14.94
C ALA A 40 5.92 -10.54 -16.42
N ASP A 41 5.31 -11.54 -17.04
CA ASP A 41 5.56 -11.92 -18.42
C ASP A 41 4.76 -11.03 -19.39
N TYR A 42 3.64 -10.46 -18.94
CA TYR A 42 2.74 -9.62 -19.74
C TYR A 42 2.79 -8.13 -19.38
N GLY A 43 3.78 -7.71 -18.58
CA GLY A 43 4.08 -6.31 -18.30
C GLY A 43 3.45 -5.73 -17.02
N PRO A 44 3.44 -4.39 -16.87
CA PRO A 44 3.14 -3.73 -15.59
C PRO A 44 1.67 -3.86 -15.15
N GLU A 45 0.72 -3.99 -16.08
CA GLU A 45 -0.70 -4.13 -15.77
C GLU A 45 -1.04 -5.47 -15.12
N GLU A 46 -0.42 -6.55 -15.60
CA GLU A 46 -0.53 -7.88 -15.01
C GLU A 46 -0.08 -7.85 -13.53
N LEU A 47 1.00 -7.12 -13.26
CA LEU A 47 1.61 -7.05 -11.95
C LEU A 47 0.68 -6.39 -10.92
N ASN A 48 -0.06 -5.36 -11.32
CA ASN A 48 -1.12 -4.77 -10.49
C ASN A 48 -2.23 -5.77 -10.21
N HIS A 49 -2.67 -6.52 -11.22
CA HIS A 49 -3.72 -7.52 -11.07
C HIS A 49 -3.32 -8.65 -10.12
N VAL A 50 -2.12 -9.22 -10.30
CA VAL A 50 -1.58 -10.31 -9.46
C VAL A 50 -1.46 -9.87 -8.00
N ILE A 51 -0.90 -8.68 -7.74
CA ILE A 51 -0.75 -8.17 -6.37
C ILE A 51 -2.12 -7.92 -5.73
N ARG A 52 -3.07 -7.28 -6.45
CA ARG A 52 -4.42 -7.03 -5.93
C ARG A 52 -5.17 -8.33 -5.66
N ARG A 53 -5.10 -9.29 -6.57
CA ARG A 53 -5.74 -10.61 -6.41
C ARG A 53 -5.15 -11.38 -5.23
N HIS A 54 -3.83 -11.39 -5.09
CA HIS A 54 -3.17 -12.04 -3.96
C HIS A 54 -3.54 -11.39 -2.62
N ALA A 55 -3.55 -10.05 -2.56
CA ALA A 55 -3.95 -9.32 -1.37
C ALA A 55 -5.42 -9.56 -1.01
N TYR A 56 -6.32 -9.55 -1.99
CA TYR A 56 -7.75 -9.83 -1.81
C TYR A 56 -7.99 -11.23 -1.23
N ASN A 57 -7.31 -12.26 -1.77
CA ASN A 57 -7.41 -13.63 -1.26
C ASN A 57 -6.96 -13.77 0.21
N ARG A 58 -6.19 -12.81 0.72
CA ARG A 58 -5.74 -12.74 2.12
C ARG A 58 -6.52 -11.74 2.97
N GLY A 59 -7.62 -11.20 2.45
CA GLY A 59 -8.45 -10.21 3.14
C GLY A 59 -7.78 -8.84 3.28
N VAL A 60 -6.77 -8.53 2.47
CA VAL A 60 -6.02 -7.27 2.54
C VAL A 60 -6.45 -6.34 1.42
N GLN A 61 -6.95 -5.18 1.82
CA GLN A 61 -7.24 -4.11 0.89
C GLN A 61 -5.96 -3.33 0.57
N VAL A 62 -5.59 -3.30 -0.71
CA VAL A 62 -4.49 -2.48 -1.22
C VAL A 62 -5.05 -1.13 -1.64
N THR A 63 -4.47 -0.04 -1.12
CA THR A 63 -4.88 1.33 -1.48
C THR A 63 -4.11 1.86 -2.68
N ASN A 64 -2.85 1.47 -2.84
CA ASN A 64 -2.02 1.92 -3.95
C ASN A 64 -0.96 0.88 -4.31
N ILE A 65 -0.60 0.82 -5.60
CA ILE A 65 0.51 0.01 -6.11
C ILE A 65 1.33 0.91 -7.03
N LYS A 66 2.62 1.06 -6.73
CA LYS A 66 3.54 1.87 -7.53
C LYS A 66 4.75 1.05 -7.93
N ILE A 67 4.98 0.91 -9.24
CA ILE A 67 6.21 0.34 -9.77
C ILE A 67 7.34 1.36 -9.54
N LEU A 68 8.39 0.93 -8.86
CA LEU A 68 9.55 1.77 -8.55
C LEU A 68 10.70 1.54 -9.52
N LYS A 69 10.91 0.29 -9.93
CA LYS A 69 11.99 -0.08 -10.82
C LYS A 69 11.62 -1.29 -11.67
N LYS A 70 12.04 -1.25 -12.93
CA LYS A 70 12.03 -2.37 -13.86
C LYS A 70 13.48 -2.74 -14.17
N TRP A 71 13.76 -4.03 -14.19
CA TRP A 71 15.04 -4.60 -14.61
C TRP A 71 14.79 -5.53 -15.77
N PHE A 72 15.42 -5.22 -16.89
CA PHE A 72 15.42 -6.09 -18.05
C PHE A 72 16.37 -7.25 -17.80
N ASN A 73 15.89 -8.48 -18.01
CA ASN A 73 16.70 -9.67 -17.91
C ASN A 73 16.36 -10.60 -19.08
N MET A 74 17.35 -11.32 -19.62
CA MET A 74 17.15 -12.27 -20.72
C MET A 74 16.12 -13.35 -20.41
N LYS A 75 15.86 -13.62 -19.12
CA LYS A 75 14.91 -14.62 -18.62
C LYS A 75 13.54 -14.04 -18.22
N GLY A 76 13.24 -12.81 -18.63
CA GLY A 76 12.00 -12.09 -18.33
C GLY A 76 12.20 -10.88 -17.43
N ASP A 77 11.38 -9.85 -17.63
CA ASP A 77 11.45 -8.60 -16.88
C ASP A 77 11.15 -8.80 -15.40
N THR A 78 11.90 -8.11 -14.54
CA THR A 78 11.67 -8.15 -13.09
C THR A 78 11.40 -6.76 -12.53
N TYR A 79 10.50 -6.69 -11.56
CA TYR A 79 9.98 -5.44 -11.03
C TYR A 79 10.19 -5.33 -9.53
N THR A 80 10.42 -4.09 -9.09
CA THR A 80 10.32 -3.67 -7.70
C THR A 80 9.12 -2.76 -7.55
N VAL A 81 8.22 -3.09 -6.63
CA VAL A 81 6.93 -2.44 -6.46
C VAL A 81 6.69 -2.11 -5.01
N ARG A 82 6.13 -0.92 -4.80
CA ARG A 82 5.61 -0.48 -3.50
C ARG A 82 4.12 -0.72 -3.45
N VAL A 83 3.67 -1.47 -2.46
CA VAL A 83 2.26 -1.74 -2.18
C VAL A 83 1.86 -1.01 -0.92
N THR A 84 0.85 -0.14 -0.97
CA THR A 84 0.35 0.58 0.19
C THR A 84 -0.92 -0.06 0.69
N VAL A 85 -1.00 -0.27 2.01
CA VAL A 85 -2.13 -0.89 2.70
C VAL A 85 -2.55 -0.02 3.89
N PRO A 86 -3.82 -0.03 4.30
CA PRO A 86 -4.25 0.61 5.54
C PRO A 86 -3.56 -0.03 6.75
N GLU A 87 -3.12 0.79 7.71
CA GLU A 87 -2.43 0.28 8.91
C GLU A 87 -3.27 -0.70 9.72
N LYS A 88 -4.60 -0.54 9.75
CA LYS A 88 -5.50 -1.45 10.47
C LYS A 88 -5.49 -2.87 9.92
N LEU A 89 -5.22 -3.03 8.63
CA LEU A 89 -5.14 -4.33 7.96
C LEU A 89 -3.73 -4.89 7.99
N PHE A 90 -2.78 -4.18 8.62
CA PHE A 90 -1.38 -4.56 8.70
C PHE A 90 -1.15 -5.45 9.93
N THR A 91 -1.08 -6.75 9.71
CA THR A 91 -0.85 -7.76 10.75
C THR A 91 0.57 -8.30 10.69
N LYS A 92 1.07 -8.90 11.79
CA LYS A 92 2.38 -9.59 11.82
C LYS A 92 2.50 -10.68 10.75
N THR A 93 1.40 -11.34 10.41
CA THR A 93 1.33 -12.36 9.35
C THR A 93 1.64 -11.78 7.97
N LEU A 94 1.25 -10.53 7.73
CA LEU A 94 1.61 -9.83 6.50
C LEU A 94 3.09 -9.48 6.48
N GLN A 95 3.63 -9.05 7.63
CA GLN A 95 5.06 -8.73 7.76
C GLN A 95 5.98 -9.87 7.36
N GLN A 96 5.57 -11.11 7.61
CA GLN A 96 6.38 -12.30 7.38
C GLN A 96 6.20 -12.96 6.00
N GLY A 97 5.25 -12.52 5.17
CA GLY A 97 5.02 -13.24 3.90
C GLY A 97 3.93 -12.73 2.97
N PHE A 98 3.67 -11.42 2.89
CA PHE A 98 2.63 -10.87 1.99
C PHE A 98 2.90 -11.09 0.48
N GLY A 99 4.11 -11.45 0.08
CA GLY A 99 4.42 -11.77 -1.32
C GLY A 99 3.83 -13.12 -1.74
N PRO A 100 3.39 -13.27 -3.01
CA PRO A 100 3.31 -14.59 -3.65
C PRO A 100 4.63 -15.37 -3.48
N GLU A 101 4.61 -16.71 -3.53
CA GLU A 101 5.78 -17.55 -3.24
C GLU A 101 7.03 -17.23 -4.09
N PHE A 102 6.83 -16.67 -5.28
CA PHE A 102 7.88 -16.27 -6.21
C PHE A 102 8.34 -14.79 -6.05
N VAL A 103 7.81 -14.08 -5.05
CA VAL A 103 8.07 -12.64 -4.82
C VAL A 103 8.78 -12.43 -3.49
N LEU A 104 9.92 -11.74 -3.53
CA LEU A 104 10.64 -11.35 -2.31
C LEU A 104 10.10 -10.03 -1.76
N ALA A 105 9.36 -10.10 -0.66
CA ALA A 105 9.06 -8.94 0.18
C ALA A 105 10.32 -8.59 1.00
N ARG A 106 10.85 -7.38 0.84
CA ARG A 106 12.13 -6.99 1.46
C ARG A 106 11.99 -6.07 2.65
N GLU A 107 11.13 -5.05 2.56
CA GLU A 107 11.13 -3.97 3.54
C GLU A 107 9.75 -3.36 3.73
N TRP A 108 9.51 -2.93 4.97
CA TRP A 108 8.32 -2.18 5.36
C TRP A 108 8.67 -0.74 5.63
N TYR A 109 7.90 0.18 5.06
CA TYR A 109 8.06 1.61 5.23
C TYR A 109 6.82 2.18 5.92
N GLU A 110 7.04 2.84 7.05
CA GLU A 110 6.04 3.65 7.75
C GLU A 110 6.19 5.12 7.29
N ARG A 111 5.08 5.78 6.95
CA ARG A 111 5.08 7.17 6.47
C ARG A 111 4.16 8.04 7.32
#